data_AF-A0A383CA34-F1
#
_entry.id   AF-A0A383CA34-F1
#
_cell.length_a   1.000
_cell.length_b   1.000
_cell.length_c   1.000
_cell.angle_alpha   90.00
_cell.angle_beta   90.00
_cell.angle_gamma   90.00
#
_symmetry.space_group_name_H-M   'P 1'
#
loop_
_entity.id
_entity.type
_entity.pdbx_description
1 polymer ?
#
loop_
_entity_poly.entity_id
_entity_poly.type
_entity_poly.pdbx_seq_one_letter_code
_entity_poly.pdbx_strand_id
1 'polypeptide(L)' 'MNKWDKQFTNDQEILMAFAIWDGSEKDRNGRKVVSMWQRLHLP' A
#
# COMPACT_ATOMS: atom_id res chain seq x y z
N MET A 1 16.97 6.24 -1.63
CA MET A 1 15.74 5.83 -0.92
C MET A 1 15.45 6.85 0.16
N ASN A 2 14.22 7.35 0.21
CA ASN A 2 13.74 8.15 1.32
C ASN A 2 13.40 7.21 2.52
N LYS A 3 13.15 7.78 3.70
CA LYS A 3 12.84 7.01 4.92
C LYS A 3 11.52 6.23 4.91
N TRP A 4 10.67 6.48 3.93
CA TRP A 4 9.35 5.85 3.72
C TRP A 4 9.34 4.80 2.60
N ASP A 5 10.40 4.76 1.78
CA ASP A 5 10.52 3.77 0.71
C ASP A 5 10.79 2.40 1.34
N LYS A 6 9.98 1.40 0.97
CA LYS A 6 10.22 0.01 1.36
C LYS A 6 11.10 -0.66 0.30
N GLN A 7 12.23 -1.21 0.73
CA GLN A 7 13.00 -2.14 -0.09
C GLN A 7 12.32 -3.51 -0.07
N PHE A 8 12.16 -4.12 -1.24
CA PHE A 8 11.62 -5.46 -1.39
C PHE A 8 12.76 -6.47 -1.36
N THR A 9 12.82 -7.26 -0.30
CA THR A 9 13.87 -8.25 -0.04
C THR A 9 13.23 -9.53 0.50
N ASN A 10 13.83 -10.68 0.20
CA ASN A 10 13.31 -12.00 0.58
C ASN A 10 13.58 -12.39 2.05
N ASP A 11 14.34 -11.57 2.78
CA ASP A 11 14.76 -11.82 4.16
C ASP A 11 13.77 -11.29 5.21
N GLN A 12 12.72 -10.56 4.79
CA GLN A 12 11.74 -9.96 5.68
C GLN A 12 10.33 -10.13 5.15
N GLU A 13 9.36 -10.37 6.05
CA GLU A 13 7.95 -10.28 5.68
C GLU A 13 7.60 -8.86 5.25
N ILE A 14 7.00 -8.73 4.08
CA ILE A 14 6.56 -7.44 3.54
C ILE A 14 5.04 -7.38 3.65
N LEU A 15 4.56 -6.41 4.44
CA LEU A 15 3.14 -6.12 4.52
C LEU A 15 2.76 -5.07 3.48
N MET A 16 1.66 -5.31 2.78
CA MET A 16 1.12 -4.44 1.74
C MET A 16 -0.40 -4.27 1.91
N ALA A 17 -0.90 -3.10 1.57
CA ALA A 17 -2.32 -2.81 1.45
C ALA A 17 -2.55 -1.91 0.23
N PHE A 18 -3.77 -1.94 -0.31
CA PHE A 18 -4.18 -1.08 -1.42
C PHE A 18 -5.03 0.08 -0.89
N ALA A 19 -4.86 1.25 -1.53
CA ALA A 19 -5.67 2.43 -1.31
C ALA A 19 -6.32 2.84 -2.62
N ILE A 20 -7.65 3.03 -2.60
CA ILE A 20 -8.44 3.37 -3.79
C ILE A 20 -9.20 4.67 -3.50
N TRP A 21 -9.13 5.59 -4.47
CA TRP A 21 -9.92 6.83 -4.51
C TRP A 21 -10.88 6.76 -5.69
N ASP A 22 -12.16 7.01 -5.45
CA ASP A 22 -13.13 7.18 -6.52
C ASP A 22 -13.13 8.64 -7.02
N GLY A 23 -12.60 8.84 -8.22
CA GLY A 23 -12.53 10.17 -8.84
C GLY A 23 -13.91 10.76 -9.18
N SER A 24 -14.93 9.92 -9.40
CA SER A 24 -16.29 10.38 -9.67
C SER A 24 -16.92 11.02 -8.43
N GLU A 25 -16.59 10.49 -7.25
CA GLU A 25 -16.96 11.01 -5.93
C GLU A 25 -16.02 12.10 -5.40
N LYS A 26 -15.03 12.50 -6.22
CA LYS A 26 -13.99 13.49 -5.89
C LYS A 26 -13.18 13.13 -4.65
N ASP A 27 -12.95 11.83 -4.44
CA ASP A 27 -12.14 11.33 -3.35
C ASP A 27 -10.69 11.79 -3.49
N ARG A 28 -10.11 12.22 -2.36
CA ARG A 28 -8.72 12.69 -2.29
C ARG A 28 -8.19 12.59 -0.87
N ASN A 29 -6.86 12.53 -0.75
CA ASN A 29 -6.14 12.54 0.52
C ASN A 29 -6.64 11.43 1.47
N GLY A 30 -7.33 11.82 2.56
CA GLY A 30 -7.88 10.92 3.57
C GLY A 30 -9.15 10.18 3.13
N ARG A 31 -9.90 10.72 2.17
CA ARG A 31 -11.14 10.10 1.68
C ARG A 31 -10.79 9.05 0.64
N LYS A 32 -10.67 7.81 1.09
CA LYS A 32 -10.28 6.62 0.31
C LYS A 32 -10.72 5.36 1.04
N VAL A 33 -10.87 4.27 0.30
CA VAL A 33 -10.99 2.93 0.87
C VAL A 33 -9.60 2.29 0.93
N VAL A 34 -9.28 1.64 2.05
CA VAL A 34 -8.01 0.94 2.24
C VAL A 34 -8.30 -0.52 2.56
N SER A 35 -7.60 -1.45 1.92
CA SER A 35 -7.71 -2.87 2.24
C SER A 35 -7.09 -3.19 3.60
N MET A 36 -7.35 -4.38 4.12
CA MET A 36 -6.55 -4.94 5.22
C MET A 36 -5.10 -5.14 4.75
N TRP A 37 -4.16 -5.10 5.69
CA TRP A 37 -2.78 -5.51 5.44
C TRP A 37 -2.70 -6.99 5.06
N GLN A 38 -1.90 -7.30 4.04
CA GLN A 38 -1.64 -8.66 3.56
C GLN A 38 -0.13 -8.88 3.41
N ARG A 39 0.31 -10.14 3.44
CA ARG A 39 1.70 -10.51 3.17
C ARG A 39 1.95 -10.53 1.66
N LEU A 40 2.99 -9.84 1.22
CA LEU A 40 3.49 -9.90 -0.15
C LEU A 40 4.52 -11.03 -0.27
N HIS A 41 4.26 -11.96 -1.17
CA HIS A 41 5.21 -12.98 -1.58
C HIS A 41 5.98 -12.47 -2.81
N LEU A 42 7.30 -12.40 -2.69
CA LEU A 42 8.19 -12.07 -3.79
C LEU A 42 8.55 -13.33 -4.58
N PRO A 43 8.87 -13.21 -5.89
CA PRO A 43 9.33 -14.33 -6.72
C PRO A 43 10.64 -14.98 -6.23
#